data_AF-A0A7Y5QEN4-F1
#
_entry.id   AF-A0A7Y5QEN4-F1
#
_cell.length_a   1.000
_cell.length_b   1.000
_cell.length_c   1.000
_cell.angle_alpha   90.00
_cell.angle_beta   90.00
_cell.angle_gamma   90.00
#
_symmetry.space_group_name_H-M   'P 1'
#
loop_
_entity.id
_entity.type
_entity.pdbx_description
1 polymer ?
#
loop_
_entity_poly.entity_id
_entity_poly.type
_entity_poly.pdbx_seq_one_letter_code
_entity_poly.pdbx_strand_id
1 'polypeptide(L)'
;MFLSLIAGLLIAVLAGLGMVGLDRLGFYLIIVVPLFAGALVGMAVAIPAIRRRASIPPQIVVAILCGAVTLGVYWYGSYMTYVEDWVGQVQRATPSATREEATAFLNEVLVQEYGASGFQGFLADYAAAGLTISRALSSTSGIELKDGLAYAFWAVEGLVLIGMAVAMVLRRDGMAKALQPKTDTGGPASPIR
;
A
#
# COMPACT_ATOMS: atom_id res chain seq x y z
N MET A 1 2.97 -16.83 -14.06
CA MET A 1 1.85 -16.19 -13.35
C MET A 1 1.83 -16.59 -11.88
N PHE A 2 1.64 -17.87 -11.53
CA PHE A 2 1.64 -18.33 -10.13
C PHE A 2 2.84 -17.86 -9.30
N LEU A 3 4.06 -18.01 -9.81
CA LEU A 3 5.25 -17.57 -9.08
C LEU A 3 5.30 -16.04 -8.88
N SER A 4 4.82 -15.25 -9.86
CA SER A 4 4.67 -13.79 -9.75
C SER A 4 3.64 -13.40 -8.70
N LEU A 5 2.53 -14.14 -8.64
CA LEU A 5 1.49 -13.93 -7.64
C LEU A 5 2.01 -14.24 -6.24
N ILE A 6 2.66 -15.39 -6.04
CA ILE A 6 3.22 -15.77 -4.72
C ILE A 6 4.28 -14.76 -4.28
N ALA A 7 5.26 -14.46 -5.13
CA ALA A 7 6.31 -13.49 -4.80
C ALA A 7 5.74 -12.10 -4.55
N GLY A 8 4.81 -11.64 -5.40
CA GLY A 8 4.15 -10.36 -5.25
C GLY A 8 3.33 -10.27 -3.97
N LEU A 9 2.61 -11.32 -3.60
CA LEU A 9 1.77 -11.35 -2.40
C LEU A 9 2.60 -11.37 -1.11
N LEU A 10 3.70 -12.13 -1.08
CA LEU A 10 4.65 -12.10 0.03
C LEU A 10 5.21 -10.70 0.24
N ILE A 11 5.68 -10.05 -0.84
CA ILE A 11 6.22 -8.70 -0.76
C ILE A 11 5.12 -7.67 -0.44
N ALA A 12 3.90 -7.84 -0.93
CA ALA A 12 2.77 -6.95 -0.61
C ALA A 12 2.44 -6.97 0.90
N VAL A 13 2.39 -8.15 1.51
CA VAL A 13 2.17 -8.28 2.96
C VAL A 13 3.32 -7.65 3.74
N LEU A 14 4.57 -7.95 3.38
CA LEU A 14 5.74 -7.40 4.05
C LEU A 14 5.83 -5.87 3.90
N ALA A 15 5.52 -5.34 2.72
CA ALA A 15 5.48 -3.90 2.47
C ALA A 15 4.38 -3.23 3.30
N GLY A 16 3.17 -3.81 3.34
CA GLY A 16 2.07 -3.28 4.14
C GLY A 16 2.38 -3.26 5.63
N LEU A 17 2.95 -4.35 6.17
CA LEU A 17 3.43 -4.39 7.56
C LEU A 17 4.56 -3.38 7.82
N GLY A 18 5.47 -3.21 6.86
CA GLY A 18 6.52 -2.20 6.91
C GLY A 18 5.96 -0.78 6.98
N MET A 19 4.89 -0.49 6.23
CA MET A 19 4.19 0.80 6.28
C MET A 19 3.60 1.07 7.67
N VAL A 20 2.97 0.08 8.30
CA VAL A 20 2.47 0.17 9.69
C VAL A 20 3.62 0.48 10.65
N GLY A 21 4.75 -0.21 10.50
CA GLY A 21 5.93 0.02 11.33
C GLY A 21 6.52 1.43 11.16
N LEU A 22 6.60 1.94 9.92
CA LEU A 22 7.09 3.30 9.65
C LEU A 22 6.16 4.38 10.20
N ASP A 23 4.84 4.16 10.11
CA ASP A 23 3.83 5.03 10.69
C ASP A 23 4.00 5.15 12.21
N ARG A 24 4.20 4.01 12.88
CA ARG A 24 4.47 3.96 14.32
C ARG A 24 5.73 4.68 14.76
N LEU A 25 6.74 4.74 13.90
CA LEU A 25 7.99 5.44 14.20
C LEU A 25 7.91 6.94 13.89
N GLY A 26 6.77 7.45 13.37
CA GLY A 26 6.62 8.85 12.98
C GLY A 26 7.37 9.22 11.69
N PHE A 27 7.87 8.23 10.94
CA PHE A 27 8.59 8.44 9.67
C PHE A 27 7.68 8.27 8.45
N TYR A 28 6.36 8.35 8.60
CA TYR A 28 5.44 8.22 7.48
C TYR A 28 5.53 9.42 6.54
N LEU A 29 6.45 9.33 5.58
CA LEU A 29 6.50 10.24 4.45
C LEU A 29 5.40 9.84 3.49
N ILE A 30 4.25 10.49 3.70
CA ILE A 30 2.98 10.36 2.99
C ILE A 30 3.08 9.92 1.52
N ILE A 31 3.94 10.54 0.70
CA ILE A 31 4.05 10.19 -0.74
C ILE A 31 5.16 9.16 -0.98
N VAL A 32 6.25 9.24 -0.22
CA VAL A 32 7.45 8.45 -0.46
C VAL A 32 7.25 7.00 -0.07
N VAL A 33 6.56 6.74 1.05
CA VAL A 33 6.35 5.40 1.57
C VAL A 33 5.47 4.55 0.64
N PRO A 34 4.28 5.01 0.20
CA PRO A 34 3.45 4.27 -0.76
C PRO A 34 4.13 4.07 -2.11
N LEU A 35 4.89 5.07 -2.56
CA LEU A 35 5.66 4.99 -3.81
C LEU A 35 6.73 3.90 -3.72
N PHE A 36 7.47 3.83 -2.61
CA PHE A 36 8.47 2.80 -2.38
C PHE A 36 7.86 1.40 -2.24
N ALA A 37 6.76 1.28 -1.48
CA ALA A 37 6.01 0.04 -1.35
C ALA A 37 5.50 -0.46 -2.71
N GLY A 38 4.90 0.41 -3.51
CA GLY A 38 4.46 0.12 -4.87
C GLY A 38 5.62 -0.35 -5.75
N ALA A 39 6.78 0.30 -5.67
CA ALA A 39 7.96 -0.11 -6.42
C ALA A 39 8.45 -1.51 -6.04
N LEU A 40 8.53 -1.83 -4.74
CA LEU A 40 8.90 -3.16 -4.25
C LEU A 40 7.94 -4.24 -4.75
N VAL A 41 6.64 -4.00 -4.63
CA VAL A 41 5.59 -4.92 -5.09
C VAL A 41 5.70 -5.15 -6.60
N GLY A 42 5.80 -4.07 -7.38
CA GLY A 42 5.93 -4.16 -8.83
C GLY A 42 7.18 -4.91 -9.27
N MET A 43 8.33 -4.69 -8.61
CA MET A 43 9.55 -5.47 -8.85
C MET A 43 9.36 -6.96 -8.54
N ALA A 44 8.74 -7.29 -7.40
CA ALA A 44 8.51 -8.66 -6.98
C ALA A 44 7.59 -9.43 -7.94
N VAL A 45 6.49 -8.82 -8.37
CA VAL A 45 5.57 -9.37 -9.37
C VAL A 45 6.31 -9.61 -10.68
N ALA A 46 7.11 -8.63 -11.08
CA ALA A 46 7.80 -8.70 -12.33
C ALA A 46 8.88 -9.81 -12.30
N ILE A 47 9.76 -9.92 -11.30
CA ILE A 47 10.97 -10.80 -11.28
C ILE A 47 10.72 -12.22 -11.86
N PRO A 48 9.75 -13.01 -11.36
CA PRO A 48 9.47 -14.34 -11.87
C PRO A 48 9.03 -14.39 -13.34
N ALA A 49 8.45 -13.31 -13.86
CA ALA A 49 7.97 -13.19 -15.24
C ALA A 49 9.11 -13.10 -16.27
N ILE A 50 10.30 -12.58 -15.92
CA ILE A 50 11.48 -12.54 -16.84
C ILE A 50 11.91 -13.95 -17.16
N ARG A 51 12.03 -14.78 -16.12
CA ARG A 51 12.59 -16.13 -16.27
C ARG A 51 11.76 -16.98 -17.23
N ARG A 52 10.50 -16.63 -17.48
CA ARG A 52 9.57 -17.41 -18.32
C ARG A 52 8.94 -16.64 -19.48
N ARG A 53 9.39 -15.40 -19.79
CA ARG A 53 8.77 -14.54 -20.83
C ARG A 53 7.24 -14.49 -20.72
N ALA A 54 6.72 -14.31 -19.50
CA ALA A 54 5.29 -14.29 -19.30
C ALA A 54 4.65 -13.04 -19.94
N SER A 55 3.42 -13.20 -20.45
CA SER A 55 2.63 -12.10 -21.01
C SER A 55 2.41 -10.98 -19.99
N ILE A 56 2.44 -9.74 -20.45
CA ILE A 56 2.37 -8.52 -19.60
C ILE A 56 0.99 -8.31 -18.99
N PRO A 57 -0.14 -8.42 -19.72
CA PRO A 57 -1.45 -8.07 -19.17
C PRO A 57 -1.80 -8.82 -17.87
N PRO A 58 -1.56 -10.14 -17.75
CA PRO A 58 -1.75 -10.85 -16.47
C PRO A 58 -0.89 -10.30 -15.33
N GLN A 59 0.31 -9.79 -15.60
CA GLN A 59 1.20 -9.24 -14.56
C GLN A 59 0.72 -7.88 -14.05
N ILE A 60 0.07 -7.08 -14.90
CA ILE A 60 -0.58 -5.83 -14.50
C ILE A 60 -1.71 -6.14 -13.50
N VAL A 61 -2.54 -7.14 -13.80
CA VAL A 61 -3.62 -7.57 -12.89
C VAL A 61 -3.04 -8.03 -11.55
N VAL A 62 -1.99 -8.86 -11.57
CA VAL A 62 -1.32 -9.30 -10.33
C VAL A 62 -0.74 -8.10 -9.56
N ALA A 63 -0.13 -7.12 -10.23
CA ALA A 63 0.41 -5.92 -9.57
C ALA A 63 -0.68 -5.08 -8.91
N ILE A 64 -1.83 -4.90 -9.56
CA ILE A 64 -2.99 -4.20 -9.00
C ILE A 64 -3.50 -4.93 -7.75
N LEU A 65 -3.68 -6.25 -7.83
CA LEU A 65 -4.14 -7.07 -6.71
C LEU A 65 -3.16 -6.99 -5.52
N CYS A 66 -1.86 -7.15 -5.78
CA CYS A 66 -0.83 -7.04 -4.74
C CYS A 66 -0.78 -5.62 -4.14
N GLY A 67 -0.97 -4.57 -4.95
CA GLY A 67 -1.06 -3.20 -4.44
C GLY A 67 -2.27 -2.98 -3.52
N ALA A 68 -3.44 -3.49 -3.91
CA ALA A 68 -4.63 -3.45 -3.06
C ALA A 68 -4.45 -4.24 -1.76
N VAL A 69 -3.81 -5.42 -1.81
CA VAL A 69 -3.45 -6.20 -0.61
C VAL A 69 -2.51 -5.42 0.30
N THR A 70 -1.50 -4.74 -0.26
CA THR A 70 -0.56 -3.92 0.52
C THR A 70 -1.31 -2.84 1.31
N LEU A 71 -2.24 -2.13 0.65
CA LEU A 71 -3.07 -1.11 1.27
C LEU A 71 -4.00 -1.70 2.33
N GLY A 72 -4.62 -2.85 2.06
CA GLY A 72 -5.47 -3.55 3.02
C GLY A 72 -4.71 -4.00 4.27
N VAL A 73 -3.50 -4.54 4.11
CA VAL A 73 -2.62 -4.94 5.23
C VAL A 73 -2.21 -3.72 6.04
N TYR A 74 -1.86 -2.61 5.39
CA TYR A 74 -1.53 -1.37 6.07
C TYR A 74 -2.69 -0.86 6.95
N TRP A 75 -3.89 -0.71 6.38
CA TRP A 75 -5.04 -0.22 7.12
C TRP A 75 -5.49 -1.16 8.22
N TYR A 76 -5.53 -2.46 7.94
CA TYR A 76 -5.92 -3.45 8.94
C TYR A 76 -4.91 -3.55 10.08
N GLY A 77 -3.61 -3.48 9.78
CA GLY A 77 -2.57 -3.44 10.81
C GLY A 77 -2.65 -2.16 11.65
N SER A 78 -2.92 -1.02 11.03
CA SER A 78 -3.14 0.25 11.73
C SER A 78 -4.35 0.17 12.66
N TYR A 79 -5.46 -0.39 12.19
CA TYR A 79 -6.65 -0.67 13.00
C TYR A 79 -6.36 -1.57 14.20
N MET A 80 -5.64 -2.69 13.98
CA MET A 80 -5.30 -3.58 15.10
C MET A 80 -4.46 -2.89 16.15
N THR A 81 -3.51 -2.06 15.72
CA THR A 81 -2.66 -1.36 16.67
C THR A 81 -3.42 -0.23 17.38
N TYR A 82 -4.40 0.40 16.73
CA TYR A 82 -5.35 1.32 17.37
C TYR A 82 -6.17 0.63 18.47
N VAL A 83 -6.71 -0.56 18.19
CA VAL A 83 -7.44 -1.36 19.19
C VAL A 83 -6.53 -1.72 20.37
N GLU A 84 -5.31 -2.19 20.13
CA GLU A 84 -4.37 -2.52 21.20
C GLU A 84 -3.97 -1.32 22.06
N ASP A 85 -3.76 -0.15 21.44
CA ASP A 85 -3.45 1.07 22.19
C ASP A 85 -4.63 1.50 23.07
N TRP A 86 -5.87 1.37 22.58
CA TRP A 86 -7.06 1.66 23.37
C TRP A 86 -7.24 0.68 24.53
N VAL A 87 -7.14 -0.62 24.25
CA VAL A 87 -7.19 -1.68 25.27
C VAL A 87 -6.13 -1.43 26.34
N GLY A 88 -4.90 -1.11 25.93
CA GLY A 88 -3.81 -0.78 26.86
C GLY A 88 -4.09 0.45 27.71
N GLN A 89 -4.76 1.48 27.18
CA GLN A 89 -5.16 2.67 27.94
C GLN A 89 -6.26 2.34 28.95
N VAL A 90 -7.30 1.60 28.55
CA VAL A 90 -8.39 1.19 29.45
C VAL A 90 -7.86 0.30 30.57
N GLN A 91 -6.99 -0.67 30.27
CA GLN A 91 -6.42 -1.55 31.29
C GLN A 91 -5.46 -0.83 32.24
N ARG A 92 -4.81 0.25 31.82
CA ARG A 92 -4.02 1.10 32.74
C ARG A 92 -4.92 1.88 33.70
N ALA A 93 -6.07 2.36 33.23
CA ALA A 93 -7.04 3.07 34.06
C ALA A 93 -7.84 2.13 34.98
N THR A 94 -8.18 0.95 34.46
CA THR A 94 -8.99 -0.08 35.13
C THR A 94 -8.34 -1.45 34.93
N PRO A 95 -7.39 -1.85 35.82
CA PRO A 95 -6.62 -3.09 35.65
C PRO A 95 -7.43 -4.39 35.65
N SER A 96 -8.65 -4.37 36.16
CA SER A 96 -9.57 -5.52 36.15
C SER A 96 -10.32 -5.69 34.83
N ALA A 97 -10.27 -4.70 33.92
CA ALA A 97 -11.01 -4.75 32.66
C ALA A 97 -10.42 -5.79 31.72
N THR A 98 -11.28 -6.65 31.17
CA THR A 98 -10.88 -7.63 30.15
C THR A 98 -10.64 -6.94 28.81
N ARG A 99 -9.93 -7.61 27.90
CA ARG A 99 -9.71 -7.09 26.55
C ARG A 99 -11.03 -6.95 25.80
N GLU A 100 -11.93 -7.89 26.01
CA GLU A 100 -13.26 -7.92 25.43
C GLU A 100 -14.11 -6.73 25.90
N GLU A 101 -14.09 -6.43 27.20
CA GLU A 101 -14.77 -5.24 27.76
C GLU A 101 -14.21 -3.94 27.21
N ALA A 102 -12.88 -3.80 27.15
CA ALA A 102 -12.24 -2.60 26.62
C ALA A 102 -12.54 -2.40 25.11
N THR A 103 -12.59 -3.49 24.34
CA THR A 103 -12.93 -3.46 22.92
C THR A 103 -14.42 -3.18 22.70
N ALA A 104 -15.29 -3.71 23.56
CA ALA A 104 -16.72 -3.39 23.52
C ALA A 104 -16.96 -1.91 23.81
N PHE A 105 -16.25 -1.36 24.79
CA PHE A 105 -16.29 0.07 25.11
C PHE A 105 -15.79 0.94 23.95
N LEU A 106 -14.69 0.55 23.29
CA LEU A 106 -14.23 1.23 22.07
C LEU A 106 -15.31 1.28 21.00
N ASN A 107 -15.97 0.15 20.73
CA ASN A 107 -17.03 0.09 19.73
C ASN A 107 -18.24 0.96 20.09
N GLU A 108 -18.57 1.06 21.37
CA GLU A 108 -19.63 1.94 21.85
C GLU A 108 -19.27 3.41 21.59
N VAL A 109 -18.06 3.83 21.94
CA VAL A 109 -17.56 5.19 21.66
C VAL A 109 -17.61 5.49 20.15
N LEU A 110 -17.08 4.60 19.31
CA LEU A 110 -17.09 4.78 17.86
C LEU A 110 -18.51 4.86 17.28
N VAL A 111 -19.45 4.09 17.79
CA VAL A 111 -20.86 4.17 17.36
C VAL A 111 -21.51 5.48 17.82
N GLN A 112 -21.22 5.94 19.03
CA GLN A 112 -21.76 7.20 19.54
C GLN A 112 -21.23 8.41 18.78
N GLU A 113 -19.94 8.43 18.44
CA GLU A 113 -19.31 9.58 17.79
C GLU A 113 -19.45 9.55 16.26
N TYR A 114 -19.32 8.38 15.64
CA TYR A 114 -19.22 8.23 14.18
C TYR A 114 -20.30 7.34 13.55
N GLY A 115 -21.19 6.75 14.35
CA GLY A 115 -22.29 5.91 13.86
C GLY A 115 -21.86 4.54 13.33
N ALA A 116 -20.60 4.14 13.51
CA ALA A 116 -20.06 2.86 13.04
C ALA A 116 -19.08 2.26 14.06
N SER A 117 -18.99 0.94 14.13
CA SER A 117 -18.05 0.22 15.00
C SER A 117 -16.90 -0.41 14.22
N GLY A 118 -15.92 -0.94 14.95
CA GLY A 118 -14.79 -1.69 14.41
C GLY A 118 -13.99 -0.91 13.37
N PHE A 119 -13.65 -1.57 12.26
CA PHE A 119 -12.80 -0.99 11.21
C PHE A 119 -13.39 0.27 10.56
N GLN A 120 -14.72 0.30 10.35
CA GLN A 120 -15.37 1.47 9.76
C GLN A 120 -15.38 2.66 10.71
N GLY A 121 -15.69 2.42 12.00
CA GLY A 121 -15.60 3.44 13.04
C GLY A 121 -14.19 3.99 13.17
N PHE A 122 -13.18 3.12 13.16
CA PHE A 122 -11.77 3.51 13.13
C PHE A 122 -11.43 4.42 11.95
N LEU A 123 -11.85 4.09 10.72
CA LEU A 123 -11.58 4.95 9.57
C LEU A 123 -12.24 6.32 9.69
N ALA A 124 -13.44 6.39 10.29
CA ALA A 124 -14.13 7.65 10.54
C ALA A 124 -13.41 8.49 11.62
N ASP A 125 -13.02 7.87 12.72
CA ASP A 125 -12.23 8.50 13.78
C ASP A 125 -10.90 9.04 13.24
N TYR A 126 -10.17 8.22 12.49
CA TYR A 126 -8.90 8.62 11.89
C TYR A 126 -9.06 9.74 10.86
N ALA A 127 -10.17 9.77 10.12
CA ALA A 127 -10.49 10.86 9.18
C ALA A 127 -10.85 12.16 9.91
N ALA A 128 -11.57 12.07 11.04
CA ALA A 128 -11.98 13.22 11.85
C ALA A 128 -10.79 13.84 12.62
N ALA A 129 -9.92 12.99 13.18
CA ALA A 129 -8.66 13.41 13.80
C ALA A 129 -7.79 14.21 12.80
N GLY A 130 -7.84 13.81 11.54
CA GLY A 130 -7.23 14.51 10.42
C GLY A 130 -5.73 14.27 10.29
N LEU A 131 -5.23 14.47 9.07
CA LEU A 131 -3.80 14.40 8.78
C LEU A 131 -3.22 15.80 8.80
N THR A 132 -2.24 16.03 9.67
CA THR A 132 -1.49 17.28 9.68
C THR A 132 -0.28 17.14 8.75
N ILE A 133 -0.34 17.77 7.58
CA ILE A 133 0.83 17.85 6.69
C ILE A 133 1.68 19.03 7.13
N SER A 134 2.68 18.76 7.95
CA SER A 134 3.74 19.72 8.27
C SER A 134 4.66 19.90 7.06
N ARG A 135 4.62 21.09 6.44
CA ARG A 135 5.62 21.46 5.42
C ARG A 135 6.97 21.64 6.11
N ALA A 136 7.93 20.78 5.78
CA ALA A 136 9.30 20.83 6.31
C ALA A 136 10.09 22.13 6.02
N LEU A 137 9.53 23.08 5.24
CA LEU A 137 10.24 24.27 4.73
C LEU A 137 9.50 25.62 4.91
N SER A 138 8.34 25.69 5.57
CA SER A 138 7.70 27.01 5.80
C SER A 138 6.95 27.10 7.13
N SER A 139 7.27 28.14 7.90
CA SER A 139 6.73 28.50 9.22
C SER A 139 5.28 29.00 9.25
N THR A 140 4.46 28.65 8.26
CA THR A 140 3.04 29.04 8.17
C THR A 140 2.16 27.80 8.06
N SER A 141 1.31 27.62 9.08
CA SER A 141 0.14 26.73 9.21
C SER A 141 0.10 25.55 8.23
N GLY A 142 0.32 24.34 8.76
CA GLY A 142 0.09 23.09 8.03
C GLY A 142 -1.34 23.02 7.48
N ILE A 143 -1.52 22.27 6.39
CA ILE A 143 -2.87 21.96 5.89
C ILE A 143 -3.36 20.76 6.69
N GLU A 144 -4.46 20.94 7.43
CA GLU A 144 -5.20 19.84 8.06
C GLU A 144 -6.16 19.25 7.03
N LEU A 145 -5.98 17.98 6.70
CA LEU A 145 -6.90 17.22 5.86
C LEU A 145 -7.83 16.44 6.78
N LYS A 146 -9.09 16.87 6.89
CA LYS A 146 -10.13 16.24 7.72
C LYS A 146 -11.28 15.69 6.88
N ASP A 147 -12.01 14.74 7.46
CA ASP A 147 -13.25 14.18 6.93
C ASP A 147 -13.09 13.66 5.49
N GLY A 148 -13.93 14.15 4.57
CA GLY A 148 -13.92 13.79 3.15
C GLY A 148 -12.56 13.96 2.47
N LEU A 149 -11.75 14.94 2.91
CA LEU A 149 -10.43 15.16 2.33
C LEU A 149 -9.42 14.09 2.74
N ALA A 150 -9.57 13.49 3.93
CA ALA A 150 -8.74 12.36 4.37
C ALA A 150 -8.99 11.13 3.49
N TYR A 151 -10.24 10.83 3.18
CA TYR A 151 -10.58 9.72 2.27
C TYR A 151 -10.07 9.95 0.85
N ALA A 152 -10.23 11.17 0.31
CA ALA A 152 -9.71 11.51 -1.02
C ALA A 152 -8.18 11.35 -1.07
N PHE A 153 -7.51 11.74 0.00
CA PHE A 153 -6.08 11.60 0.15
C PHE A 153 -5.66 10.12 0.20
N TRP A 154 -6.30 9.27 1.00
CA TRP A 154 -5.99 7.83 1.05
C TRP A 154 -6.26 7.14 -0.29
N ALA A 155 -7.27 7.60 -1.05
CA ALA A 155 -7.51 7.14 -2.40
C ALA A 155 -6.34 7.50 -3.34
N VAL A 156 -5.83 8.74 -3.26
CA VAL A 156 -4.64 9.16 -4.01
C VAL A 156 -3.42 8.32 -3.62
N GLU A 157 -3.26 8.03 -2.34
CA GLU A 157 -2.19 7.20 -1.81
C GLU A 157 -2.22 5.77 -2.41
N GLY A 158 -3.40 5.16 -2.43
CA GLY A 158 -3.64 3.88 -3.08
C GLY A 158 -3.35 3.92 -4.58
N LEU A 159 -3.73 5.00 -5.27
CA LEU A 159 -3.44 5.19 -6.70
C LEU A 159 -1.93 5.34 -6.96
N VAL A 160 -1.19 6.04 -6.11
CA VAL A 160 0.27 6.16 -6.23
C VAL A 160 0.94 4.80 -6.04
N LEU A 161 0.53 4.04 -5.02
CA LEU A 161 1.08 2.71 -4.74
C LEU A 161 0.81 1.75 -5.90
N ILE A 162 -0.44 1.62 -6.33
CA ILE A 162 -0.84 0.73 -7.42
C ILE A 162 -0.24 1.19 -8.75
N GLY A 163 -0.29 2.49 -9.03
CA GLY A 163 0.28 3.09 -10.23
C GLY A 163 1.78 2.81 -10.35
N MET A 164 2.52 2.94 -9.24
CA MET A 164 3.94 2.62 -9.21
C MET A 164 4.21 1.12 -9.39
N ALA A 165 3.41 0.25 -8.77
CA ALA A 165 3.53 -1.20 -8.96
C ALA A 165 3.34 -1.60 -10.43
N VAL A 166 2.33 -1.04 -11.10
CA VAL A 166 2.08 -1.25 -12.53
C VAL A 166 3.20 -0.65 -13.38
N ALA A 167 3.66 0.56 -13.08
CA ALA A 167 4.74 1.21 -13.81
C ALA A 167 6.03 0.37 -13.79
N MET A 168 6.35 -0.28 -12.68
CA MET A 168 7.52 -1.16 -12.58
C MET A 168 7.38 -2.43 -13.43
N VAL A 169 6.17 -2.98 -13.56
CA VAL A 169 5.91 -4.09 -14.48
C VAL A 169 6.09 -3.65 -15.93
N LEU A 170 5.55 -2.48 -16.31
CA LEU A 170 5.61 -1.96 -17.68
C LEU A 170 7.03 -1.53 -18.10
N ARG A 171 7.74 -0.76 -17.26
CA ARG A 171 9.08 -0.23 -17.56
C ARG A 171 10.06 -1.34 -17.91
N ARG A 172 9.93 -2.48 -17.22
CA ARG A 172 10.76 -3.65 -17.44
C ARG A 172 10.47 -4.35 -18.76
N ASP A 173 9.22 -4.42 -19.22
CA ASP A 173 8.92 -4.95 -20.55
C ASP A 173 9.61 -4.12 -21.65
N GLY A 174 9.61 -2.79 -21.50
CA GLY A 174 10.37 -1.89 -22.37
C GLY A 174 11.87 -2.23 -22.42
N MET A 175 12.49 -2.48 -21.26
CA MET A 175 13.90 -2.90 -21.20
C MET A 175 14.14 -4.28 -21.84
N ALA A 176 13.25 -5.24 -21.60
CA ALA A 176 13.35 -6.58 -22.18
C ALA A 176 13.25 -6.58 -23.71
N LYS A 177 12.45 -5.67 -24.29
CA LYS A 177 12.38 -5.44 -25.74
C LYS A 177 13.63 -4.75 -26.28
N ALA A 178 14.20 -3.78 -25.57
CA ALA A 178 15.39 -3.05 -25.99
C ALA A 178 16.66 -3.92 -26.03
N LEU A 179 16.74 -4.96 -25.19
CA LEU A 179 17.87 -5.90 -25.13
C LEU A 179 17.78 -7.06 -26.14
N GLN A 180 16.69 -7.16 -26.93
CA GLN A 180 16.65 -8.15 -28.00
C GLN A 180 17.62 -7.71 -29.09
N PRO A 181 18.65 -8.51 -29.44
CA PRO A 181 19.51 -8.19 -30.56
C PRO A 181 18.60 -8.01 -31.78
N LYS A 182 18.76 -6.90 -32.50
CA LYS A 182 18.19 -6.77 -33.84
C LYS A 182 18.70 -7.99 -34.59
N THR A 183 17.85 -9.00 -34.73
CA THR A 183 18.12 -10.08 -35.67
C THR A 183 18.12 -9.38 -37.01
N ASP A 184 19.33 -9.08 -37.50
CA ASP A 184 19.53 -8.60 -38.85
C ASP A 184 18.81 -9.60 -39.74
N THR A 185 17.66 -9.18 -40.24
CA THR A 185 17.06 -9.75 -41.43
C THR A 185 17.94 -9.33 -42.61
N GLY A 186 19.22 -9.71 -42.57
CA GLY A 186 20.04 -9.87 -43.74
C GLY A 186 19.45 -11.06 -44.48
N GLY A 187 18.46 -10.79 -45.31
CA GLY A 187 17.95 -11.78 -46.26
C GLY A 187 19.13 -12.33 -47.07
N PRO A 188 19.10 -13.61 -47.45
CA PRO A 188 20.16 -14.17 -48.27
C PRO A 188 20.26 -13.31 -49.54
N ALA A 189 21.45 -12.77 -49.79
CA ALA A 189 21.78 -12.14 -51.05
C ALA A 189 21.39 -13.13 -52.17
N SER A 190 20.48 -12.70 -53.04
CA SER A 190 20.12 -13.42 -54.26
C SER A 190 21.41 -13.84 -54.95
N PRO A 191 21.60 -15.16 -55.23
CA PRO A 191 22.72 -15.56 -56.07
C PRO A 191 22.46 -15.00 -57.47
N ILE A 192 23.34 -14.10 -57.88
CA ILE A 192 23.45 -13.66 -59.26
C ILE A 192 23.96 -14.85 -60.07
N ARG A 193 23.18 -15.20 -61.11
CA ARG A 193 23.43 -16.11 -62.25
C ARG A 193 23.02 -17.58 -62.08
#